data_AF-A0A842Y6C4-F1
#
_entry.id   AF-A0A842Y6C4-F1
#
_cell.length_a   1.000
_cell.length_b   1.000
_cell.length_c   1.000
_cell.angle_alpha   90.00
_cell.angle_beta   90.00
_cell.angle_gamma   90.00
#
_symmetry.space_group_name_H-M   'P 1'
#
loop_
_entity.id
_entity.type
_entity.pdbx_description
1 polymer ?
#
loop_
_entity_poly.entity_id
_entity_poly.type
_entity_poly.pdbx_seq_one_letter_code
_entity_poly.pdbx_strand_id
1 'polypeptide(L)' 'MSEYKIGAGGWAYFNIPGMDPLKAYSQAFDFVEVNTTFYQTPSREMV' A
#
# COMPACT_ATOMS: atom_id res chain seq x y z
N MET A 1 8.52 -16.02 19.04
CA MET A 1 7.69 -14.81 19.23
C MET A 1 7.12 -14.45 17.87
N SER A 2 5.83 -14.11 17.80
CA SER A 2 5.16 -13.75 16.54
C SER A 2 5.45 -12.31 16.16
N GLU A 3 5.65 -12.04 14.88
CA GLU A 3 5.74 -10.69 14.32
C GLU A 3 4.34 -10.21 13.90
N TYR A 4 3.91 -9.06 14.41
CA TYR A 4 2.64 -8.44 14.03
C TYR A 4 2.90 -7.30 13.06
N LYS A 5 2.23 -7.34 11.90
CA LYS A 5 2.26 -6.27 10.91
C LYS A 5 0.93 -5.52 10.93
N ILE A 6 1.00 -4.19 11.03
CA ILE A 6 -0.16 -3.29 11.08
C ILE A 6 -0.15 -2.41 9.83
N GLY A 7 -1.32 -2.21 9.24
CA GLY A 7 -1.51 -1.40 8.04
C GLY A 7 -3.00 -1.16 7.75
N ALA A 8 -3.31 -0.69 6.54
CA ALA A 8 -4.64 -0.35 6.05
C ALA A 8 -4.93 -0.99 4.68
N GLY A 9 -6.21 -0.92 4.28
CA GLY A 9 -6.68 -1.26 2.93
C GLY A 9 -6.35 -0.16 1.93
N GLY A 10 -5.22 -0.32 1.24
CA GLY A 10 -4.70 0.64 0.27
C GLY A 10 -3.92 1.81 0.89
N TRP A 11 -3.23 2.55 0.02
CA TRP A 11 -2.35 3.66 0.40
C TRP A 11 -2.66 4.97 -0.34
N ALA A 12 -3.47 4.93 -1.40
CA ALA A 12 -3.66 6.05 -2.33
C ALA A 12 -4.21 7.33 -1.67
N TYR A 13 -4.91 7.19 -0.54
CA TYR A 13 -5.46 8.30 0.24
C TYR A 13 -4.51 8.85 1.31
N PHE A 14 -3.33 8.24 1.49
CA PHE A 14 -2.30 8.69 2.43
C PHE A 14 -1.54 9.88 1.83
N ASN A 15 -2.20 11.04 1.83
CA ASN A 15 -1.71 12.23 1.14
C ASN A 15 -0.80 13.09 2.03
N ILE A 16 0.46 13.23 1.63
CA ILE A 16 1.43 14.15 2.20
C ILE A 16 1.87 15.12 1.08
N PRO A 17 1.70 16.45 1.23
CA PRO A 17 2.05 17.41 0.19
C PRO A 17 3.49 17.24 -0.31
N GLY A 18 3.66 17.10 -1.63
CA GLY A 18 4.97 16.93 -2.27
C GLY A 18 5.58 15.54 -2.19
N MET A 19 4.84 14.52 -1.73
CA MET A 19 5.32 13.14 -1.64
C MET A 19 4.39 12.17 -2.37
N ASP A 20 4.98 11.14 -3.00
CA ASP A 20 4.23 10.01 -3.53
C ASP A 20 3.49 9.27 -2.39
N PRO A 21 2.19 8.97 -2.52
CA PRO A 21 1.42 8.34 -1.45
C PRO A 21 1.97 7.00 -0.98
N LEU A 22 2.49 6.15 -1.88
CA LEU A 22 3.06 4.86 -1.48
C LEU A 22 4.35 5.06 -0.70
N LYS A 23 5.20 5.97 -1.18
CA LYS A 23 6.45 6.34 -0.49
C LYS A 23 6.19 6.95 0.89
N ALA A 24 5.16 7.77 1.02
CA ALA A 24 4.76 8.36 2.30
C ALA A 24 4.23 7.28 3.24
N TYR A 25 3.37 6.39 2.74
CA TYR A 25 2.77 5.32 3.52
C TYR A 25 3.81 4.30 4.02
N SER A 26 4.78 3.92 3.18
CA SER A 26 5.83 2.95 3.53
C SER A 26 6.81 3.43 4.60
N GLN A 27 6.84 4.73 4.90
CA GLN A 27 7.60 5.27 6.04
C GLN A 27 6.85 5.11 7.37
N ALA A 28 5.54 4.90 7.33
CA ALA A 28 4.68 4.78 8.52
C ALA A 28 4.25 3.34 8.81
N PHE A 29 4.09 2.52 7.76
CA PHE A 29 3.60 1.15 7.88
C PHE A 29 4.40 0.17 7.01
N ASP A 30 4.68 -1.00 7.56
CA ASP A 30 5.37 -2.10 6.88
C ASP A 30 4.42 -3.05 6.13
N PHE A 31 3.12 -2.73 6.09
CA PHE A 31 2.08 -3.59 5.51
C PHE A 31 0.95 -2.78 4.90
N VAL A 32 0.41 -3.27 3.78
CA VAL A 32 -0.77 -2.72 3.12
C VAL A 32 -1.57 -3.85 2.47
N GLU A 33 -2.88 -3.82 2.63
CA GLU A 33 -3.77 -4.71 1.89
C GLU A 33 -4.06 -4.11 0.51
N VAL A 34 -3.93 -4.90 -0.54
CA VAL A 34 -4.22 -4.50 -1.92
C VAL A 34 -5.33 -5.39 -2.48
N ASN A 35 -6.25 -4.80 -3.24
CA ASN A 35 -7.42 -5.51 -3.78
C ASN A 35 -7.54 -5.38 -5.31
N THR A 36 -6.42 -5.14 -5.98
CA THR A 36 -6.39 -4.90 -7.43
C THR A 36 -6.85 -6.12 -8.23
N THR A 37 -6.52 -7.32 -7.77
CA THR A 37 -6.90 -8.60 -8.39
C THR A 37 -8.38 -8.94 -8.30
N PHE A 38 -9.15 -8.30 -7.41
CA PHE A 38 -10.57 -8.56 -7.27
C PHE A 38 -11.38 -8.10 -8.48
N TYR A 39 -10.93 -7.02 -9.14
CA TYR A 39 -11.60 -6.50 -10.34
C TYR A 39 -10.95 -7.01 -11.63
N GLN A 40 -9.61 -7.15 -11.64
CA GLN A 40 -8.86 -7.57 -12.83
C GLN A 40 -7.46 -8.04 -12.46
N THR A 41 -6.88 -8.92 -13.25
CA THR A 41 -5.46 -9.28 -13.10
C THR A 41 -4.59 -8.08 -13.50
N PRO A 42 -3.70 -7.59 -12.62
CA PRO A 42 -2.84 -6.46 -12.93
C PRO A 42 -1.80 -6.82 -14.00
N SER A 43 -1.37 -5.82 -14.79
CA SER A 43 -0.25 -6.00 -15.70
C SER A 43 1.06 -6.16 -14.92
N ARG A 44 2.07 -6.73 -15.57
CA ARG A 44 3.39 -6.88 -14.96
C ARG A 44 4.08 -5.54 -14.73
N GLU A 45 3.73 -4.47 -15.45
CA GLU A 45 4.32 -3.14 -15.17
C GLU A 45 3.73 -2.47 -13.91
N MET A 46 2.53 -2.90 -13.48
CA MET A 46 1.87 -2.37 -12.28
C MET A 46 2.49 -2.94 -10.98
N VAL A 47 3.04 -4.16 -11.04
CA VAL A 47 3.55 -4.92 -9.89
C VAL A 47 5.07 -4.85 -9.82
#